data_AF-A0A351YW44-F1
#
_entry.id   AF-A0A351YW44-F1
#
_cell.length_a   1.000
_cell.length_b   1.000
_cell.length_c   1.000
_cell.angle_alpha   90.00
_cell.angle_beta   90.00
_cell.angle_gamma   90.00
#
_symmetry.space_group_name_H-M   'P 1'
#
loop_
_entity.id
_entity.type
_entity.pdbx_description
1 polymer ?
#
loop_
_entity_poly.entity_id
_entity_poly.type
_entity_poly.pdbx_seq_one_letter_code
_entity_poly.pdbx_strand_id
1 'polypeptide(L)'
;MSEKERTEVKDLDQSIYNFSYEEKDEDFFKVRKGLDESIIERISKEKNDPAWMKEWRLKCLKIFNETNEPDWGPDIHDLDIQKIVTYVKPKTQMAAKWADVPKDIKETFEKLGIPEAERESLAGVGAQYDSELVYHNVKDEVAEQGVVYTDMESALTGPYADLVKETFMHLVPPTDHKFAALHGAVWSGGSFVYVPKGVHVKIPLQSYFRLNAAGAGQFEHTLIIVDEGADLHFIEGCSAP
;
A
#
# COMPACT_ATOMS: atom_id res chain seq x y z
N MET A 1 -20.46 29.47 -30.79
CA MET A 1 -20.23 28.59 -29.62
C MET A 1 -19.85 27.24 -30.18
N SER A 2 -18.58 26.84 -30.07
CA SER A 2 -18.13 25.53 -30.55
C SER A 2 -18.50 24.47 -29.52
N GLU A 3 -19.32 23.50 -29.91
CA GLU A 3 -19.53 22.27 -29.15
C GLU A 3 -18.19 21.57 -28.97
N LYS A 4 -17.72 21.45 -27.71
CA LYS A 4 -16.58 20.60 -27.39
C LYS A 4 -17.05 19.15 -27.53
N GLU A 5 -16.58 18.47 -28.57
CA GLU A 5 -16.66 17.00 -28.67
C GLU A 5 -16.05 16.40 -27.41
N ARG A 6 -16.78 15.51 -26.74
CA ARG A 6 -16.24 14.71 -25.63
C ARG A 6 -15.10 13.87 -26.20
N THR A 7 -13.93 13.96 -25.59
CA THR A 7 -12.82 13.07 -25.89
C THR A 7 -13.27 11.62 -25.64
N GLU A 8 -13.50 10.84 -26.68
CA GLU A 8 -13.66 9.39 -26.56
C GLU A 8 -12.32 8.82 -26.09
N VAL A 9 -12.25 8.50 -24.79
CA VAL A 9 -11.16 7.69 -24.25
C VAL A 9 -11.40 6.29 -24.78
N LYS A 10 -10.57 5.83 -25.72
CA LYS A 10 -10.57 4.41 -26.13
C LYS A 10 -10.46 3.56 -24.86
N ASP A 11 -11.34 2.57 -24.72
CA ASP A 11 -11.26 1.60 -23.65
C ASP A 11 -9.82 1.07 -23.57
N LEU A 12 -9.16 1.35 -22.44
CA LEU A 12 -7.84 0.79 -22.15
C LEU A 12 -7.99 -0.73 -22.17
N ASP A 13 -7.14 -1.41 -22.93
CA ASP A 13 -7.12 -2.87 -22.97
C ASP A 13 -6.71 -3.40 -21.58
N GLN A 14 -7.71 -3.74 -20.76
CA GLN A 14 -7.50 -4.23 -19.40
C GLN A 14 -7.02 -5.69 -19.36
N SER A 15 -6.87 -6.36 -20.50
CA SER A 15 -6.41 -7.76 -20.55
C SER A 15 -5.01 -7.94 -19.98
N ILE A 16 -4.17 -6.89 -20.05
CA ILE A 16 -2.83 -6.89 -19.44
C ILE A 16 -2.85 -6.92 -17.91
N TYR A 17 -3.96 -6.56 -17.26
CA TYR A 17 -4.11 -6.58 -15.80
C TYR A 17 -4.82 -7.84 -15.29
N ASN A 18 -5.55 -8.54 -16.17
CA ASN A 18 -6.43 -9.65 -15.81
C ASN A 18 -5.73 -11.00 -16.04
N PHE A 19 -4.70 -11.30 -15.24
CA PHE A 19 -4.02 -12.59 -15.25
C PHE A 19 -3.76 -13.11 -13.83
N SER A 20 -4.18 -14.36 -13.57
CA SER A 20 -3.99 -15.08 -12.32
C SER A 20 -2.98 -16.23 -12.49
N TYR A 21 -2.10 -16.44 -11.50
CA TYR A 21 -1.30 -17.66 -11.39
C TYR A 21 -1.98 -18.63 -10.40
N GLU A 22 -1.89 -19.95 -10.64
CA GLU A 22 -2.34 -20.94 -9.65
C GLU A 22 -1.38 -20.95 -8.46
N GLU A 23 -1.81 -20.40 -7.32
CA GLU A 23 -1.03 -20.34 -6.09
C GLU A 23 -1.38 -21.51 -5.15
N LYS A 24 -0.37 -22.19 -4.62
CA LYS A 24 -0.57 -23.27 -3.63
C LYS A 24 -0.63 -22.68 -2.22
N ASP A 25 -1.60 -23.11 -1.42
CA ASP A 25 -1.81 -22.63 -0.05
C ASP A 25 -0.58 -22.82 0.87
N GLU A 26 0.33 -23.74 0.54
CA GLU A 26 1.56 -24.00 1.29
C GLU A 26 2.61 -22.86 1.17
N ASP A 27 2.40 -21.88 0.29
CA ASP A 27 3.39 -20.86 -0.07
C ASP A 27 3.29 -19.51 0.68
N PHE A 28 2.33 -19.35 1.60
CA PHE A 28 2.08 -18.08 2.28
C PHE A 28 1.89 -18.23 3.79
N PHE A 29 2.29 -17.22 4.57
CA PHE A 29 1.75 -17.06 5.92
C PHE A 29 0.47 -16.24 5.84
N LYS A 30 -0.65 -16.90 6.10
CA LYS A 30 -1.98 -16.26 6.16
C LYS A 30 -2.43 -16.20 7.61
N VAL A 31 -2.93 -15.04 8.06
CA VAL A 31 -3.76 -15.04 9.27
C VAL A 31 -5.06 -15.80 8.97
N ARG A 32 -5.70 -16.34 10.01
CA ARG A 32 -7.02 -16.95 9.81
C ARG A 32 -8.00 -15.89 9.34
N LYS A 33 -9.02 -16.31 8.59
CA LYS A 33 -10.18 -15.47 8.29
C LYS A 33 -10.81 -14.95 9.58
N GLY A 34 -11.28 -13.71 9.54
CA GLY A 34 -11.90 -13.07 10.69
C GLY A 34 -11.30 -11.72 11.01
N LEU A 35 -11.92 -11.07 11.98
CA LEU A 35 -11.38 -9.86 12.58
C LEU A 35 -11.70 -9.87 14.08
N ASP A 36 -10.66 -10.02 14.89
CA ASP A 36 -10.71 -9.95 16.35
C ASP A 36 -9.33 -9.59 16.93
N GLU A 37 -9.26 -9.36 18.24
CA GLU A 37 -8.05 -8.94 18.94
C GLU A 37 -6.88 -9.91 18.72
N SER A 38 -7.13 -11.22 18.68
CA SER A 38 -6.07 -12.22 18.49
C SER A 38 -5.39 -12.10 17.12
N ILE A 39 -6.14 -11.68 16.09
CA ILE A 39 -5.60 -11.42 14.75
C ILE A 39 -4.76 -10.15 14.78
N ILE A 40 -5.24 -9.09 15.42
CA ILE A 40 -4.49 -7.83 15.55
C ILE A 40 -3.16 -8.05 16.28
N GLU A 41 -3.17 -8.80 17.38
CA GLU A 41 -1.95 -9.13 18.11
C GLU A 41 -0.97 -9.94 17.25
N ARG A 42 -1.48 -10.85 16.42
CA ARG A 42 -0.66 -11.67 15.53
C ARG A 42 -0.06 -10.85 14.39
N ILE A 43 -0.83 -9.96 13.76
CA ILE A 43 -0.32 -9.02 12.75
C ILE A 43 0.78 -8.17 13.37
N SER A 44 0.50 -7.56 14.53
CA SER A 44 1.43 -6.69 15.24
C SER A 44 2.74 -7.39 15.61
N LYS A 45 2.66 -8.65 16.05
CA LYS A 45 3.84 -9.48 16.34
C LYS A 45 4.63 -9.82 15.08
N GLU A 46 3.96 -10.19 14.00
CA GLU A 46 4.61 -10.58 12.75
C GLU A 46 5.33 -9.40 12.08
N LYS A 47 4.73 -8.20 12.17
CA LYS A 47 5.29 -6.95 11.64
C LYS A 47 6.27 -6.26 12.59
N ASN A 48 6.48 -6.81 13.80
CA ASN A 48 7.32 -6.22 14.85
C ASN A 48 6.96 -4.76 15.16
N ASP A 49 5.65 -4.47 15.26
CA ASP A 49 5.17 -3.11 15.54
C ASP A 49 5.75 -2.55 16.85
N PRO A 50 6.00 -1.23 16.91
CA PRO A 50 6.21 -0.55 18.18
C PRO A 50 4.94 -0.62 19.05
N ALA A 51 5.10 -0.55 20.38
CA ALA A 51 4.01 -0.72 21.34
C ALA A 51 2.80 0.21 21.05
N TRP A 52 3.06 1.45 20.66
CA TRP A 52 2.00 2.42 20.35
C TRP A 52 1.17 2.02 19.12
N MET A 53 1.79 1.37 18.12
CA MET A 53 1.08 0.92 16.93
C MET A 53 0.19 -0.28 17.26
N LYS A 54 0.67 -1.21 18.10
CA LYS A 54 -0.18 -2.30 18.63
C LYS A 54 -1.43 -1.74 19.31
N GLU A 55 -1.25 -0.78 20.21
CA GLU A 55 -2.34 -0.12 20.94
C GLU A 55 -3.27 0.63 19.98
N TRP A 56 -2.71 1.30 18.97
CA TRP A 56 -3.47 1.98 17.93
C TRP A 56 -4.35 1.03 17.14
N ARG A 57 -3.82 -0.12 16.69
CA ARG A 57 -4.58 -1.13 15.95
C ARG A 57 -5.75 -1.67 16.78
N LEU A 58 -5.51 -1.97 18.07
CA LEU A 58 -6.57 -2.43 18.99
C LEU A 58 -7.65 -1.37 19.21
N LYS A 59 -7.25 -0.10 19.35
CA LYS A 59 -8.19 1.03 19.43
C LYS A 59 -9.04 1.12 18.16
N CYS A 60 -8.43 0.97 16.99
CA CYS A 60 -9.14 1.01 15.71
C CYS A 60 -10.11 -0.16 15.56
N LEU A 61 -9.73 -1.38 15.98
CA LEU A 61 -10.63 -2.53 16.03
C LEU A 61 -11.86 -2.25 16.91
N LYS A 62 -11.66 -1.64 18.08
CA LYS A 62 -12.78 -1.25 18.96
C LYS A 62 -13.72 -0.27 18.26
N ILE A 63 -13.16 0.79 17.65
CA ILE A 63 -13.95 1.79 16.92
C ILE A 63 -14.73 1.12 15.78
N PHE A 64 -14.11 0.22 15.02
CA PHE A 64 -14.76 -0.53 13.94
C PHE A 64 -15.98 -1.31 14.45
N ASN A 65 -15.85 -2.01 15.58
CA ASN A 65 -16.93 -2.80 16.17
C ASN A 65 -18.07 -1.94 16.73
N GLU A 66 -17.76 -0.73 17.21
CA GLU A 66 -18.75 0.22 17.75
C GLU A 66 -19.42 1.07 16.64
N THR A 67 -18.83 1.13 15.45
CA THR A 67 -19.32 1.93 14.32
C THR A 67 -20.29 1.12 13.47
N ASN A 68 -21.50 1.65 13.27
CA ASN A 68 -22.49 1.05 12.37
C ASN A 68 -22.06 1.14 10.90
N GLU A 69 -22.61 0.27 10.06
CA GLU A 69 -22.42 0.39 8.61
C GLU A 69 -23.03 1.70 8.09
N PRO A 70 -22.37 2.36 7.12
CA PRO A 70 -22.93 3.55 6.49
C PRO A 70 -24.25 3.22 5.79
N ASP A 71 -25.20 4.14 5.85
CA ASP A 71 -26.51 4.04 5.18
C ASP A 71 -26.51 4.65 3.76
N TRP A 72 -25.33 4.97 3.24
CA TRP A 72 -25.11 5.60 1.95
C TRP A 72 -23.96 4.93 1.20
N GLY A 73 -23.95 5.06 -0.13
CA GLY A 73 -22.94 4.46 -1.00
C GLY A 73 -23.41 3.17 -1.67
N PRO A 74 -22.48 2.40 -2.26
CA PRO A 74 -22.77 1.09 -2.83
C PRO A 74 -23.34 0.13 -1.79
N ASP A 75 -24.16 -0.81 -2.24
CA ASP A 75 -24.66 -1.87 -1.39
C ASP A 75 -23.51 -2.80 -0.96
N ILE A 76 -23.35 -2.96 0.35
CA ILE A 76 -22.31 -3.79 0.98
C ILE A 76 -22.90 -4.91 1.86
N HIS A 77 -24.20 -5.22 1.76
CA HIS A 77 -24.80 -6.26 2.61
C HIS A 77 -24.14 -7.64 2.47
N ASP A 78 -23.57 -7.95 1.29
CA ASP A 78 -22.86 -9.20 1.04
C ASP A 78 -21.39 -9.18 1.53
N LEU A 79 -20.88 -8.01 1.96
CA LEU A 79 -19.51 -7.85 2.44
C LEU A 79 -19.40 -8.37 3.88
N ASP A 80 -18.83 -9.57 4.00
CA ASP A 80 -18.56 -10.17 5.30
C ASP A 80 -17.06 -10.08 5.64
N ILE A 81 -16.71 -9.10 6.47
CA ILE A 81 -15.33 -8.88 6.93
C ILE A 81 -14.77 -10.12 7.66
N GLN A 82 -15.63 -10.93 8.29
CA GLN A 82 -15.18 -12.13 9.01
C GLN A 82 -14.73 -13.25 8.06
N LYS A 83 -15.04 -13.16 6.76
CA LYS A 83 -14.59 -14.11 5.74
C LYS A 83 -13.31 -13.68 5.02
N ILE A 84 -12.84 -12.45 5.26
CA ILE A 84 -11.66 -11.88 4.62
C ILE A 84 -10.41 -12.30 5.39
N VAL A 85 -9.35 -12.66 4.66
CA VAL A 85 -8.00 -12.76 5.24
C VAL A 85 -7.38 -11.36 5.21
N THR A 86 -7.14 -10.79 6.39
CA THR A 86 -6.69 -9.39 6.53
C THR A 86 -5.19 -9.19 6.39
N TYR A 87 -4.41 -10.28 6.40
CA TYR A 87 -2.97 -10.23 6.23
C TYR A 87 -2.44 -11.50 5.57
N VAL A 88 -1.73 -11.32 4.46
CA VAL A 88 -1.06 -12.38 3.71
C VAL A 88 0.38 -11.99 3.49
N LYS A 89 1.28 -12.68 4.17
CA LYS A 89 2.72 -12.49 3.99
C LYS A 89 3.22 -13.46 2.91
N PRO A 90 3.75 -12.96 1.78
CA PRO A 90 4.43 -13.80 0.81
C PRO A 90 5.73 -14.39 1.41
N LYS A 91 6.17 -15.57 0.94
CA LYS A 91 7.45 -16.18 1.35
C LYS A 91 8.70 -15.43 0.85
N THR A 92 8.51 -14.30 0.19
CA THR A 92 9.57 -13.52 -0.45
C THR A 92 10.02 -12.39 0.46
N GLN A 93 11.33 -12.16 0.55
CA GLN A 93 11.88 -11.00 1.26
C GLN A 93 11.96 -9.80 0.33
N MET A 94 11.86 -8.59 0.90
CA MET A 94 12.05 -7.35 0.16
C MET A 94 13.42 -7.34 -0.52
N ALA A 95 13.45 -7.06 -1.82
CA ALA A 95 14.67 -6.95 -2.61
C ALA A 95 14.89 -5.50 -3.03
N ALA A 96 16.08 -4.96 -2.73
CA ALA A 96 16.49 -3.62 -3.20
C ALA A 96 16.92 -3.63 -4.68
N LYS A 97 17.31 -4.79 -5.21
CA LYS A 97 17.75 -4.93 -6.61
C LYS A 97 16.73 -5.73 -7.39
N TRP A 98 16.41 -5.25 -8.59
CA TRP A 98 15.52 -5.96 -9.50
C TRP A 98 15.99 -7.40 -9.74
N ALA A 99 17.30 -7.61 -9.91
CA ALA A 99 17.89 -8.93 -10.13
C ALA A 99 17.56 -9.96 -9.02
N ASP A 100 17.30 -9.51 -7.80
CA ASP A 100 17.05 -10.38 -6.65
C ASP A 100 15.54 -10.66 -6.44
N VAL A 101 14.66 -10.00 -7.19
CA VAL A 101 13.21 -10.24 -7.17
C VAL A 101 12.90 -11.63 -7.77
N PRO A 102 12.03 -12.43 -7.15
CA PRO A 102 11.57 -13.73 -7.67
C PRO A 102 11.03 -13.66 -9.11
N LYS A 103 11.19 -14.76 -9.86
CA LYS A 103 10.93 -14.78 -11.31
C LYS A 103 9.45 -14.56 -11.66
N ASP A 104 8.56 -15.18 -10.91
CA ASP A 104 7.10 -15.04 -10.98
C ASP A 104 6.63 -13.59 -10.76
N ILE A 105 7.25 -12.91 -9.80
CA ILE A 105 7.00 -11.49 -9.50
C ILE A 105 7.57 -10.59 -10.61
N LYS A 106 8.76 -10.89 -11.14
CA LYS A 106 9.35 -10.17 -12.29
C LYS A 106 8.47 -10.27 -13.54
N GLU A 107 8.08 -11.48 -13.93
CA GLU A 107 7.25 -11.71 -15.12
C GLU A 107 5.92 -10.95 -15.02
N THR A 108 5.37 -10.90 -13.80
CA THR A 108 4.18 -10.12 -13.48
C THR A 108 4.39 -8.63 -13.73
N PHE A 109 5.44 -8.03 -13.18
CA PHE A 109 5.70 -6.60 -13.32
C PHE A 109 6.24 -6.20 -14.69
N GLU A 110 6.93 -7.10 -15.41
CA GLU A 110 7.33 -6.92 -16.81
C GLU A 110 6.09 -6.80 -17.71
N LYS A 111 5.07 -7.64 -17.51
CA LYS A 111 3.78 -7.53 -18.23
C LYS A 111 3.07 -6.21 -17.94
N LEU A 112 3.25 -5.67 -16.74
CA LEU A 112 2.69 -4.39 -16.32
C LEU A 112 3.53 -3.18 -16.79
N GLY A 113 4.68 -3.41 -17.44
CA GLY A 113 5.54 -2.35 -17.98
C GLY A 113 6.34 -1.57 -16.93
N ILE A 114 6.40 -2.02 -15.67
CA ILE A 114 7.05 -1.29 -14.57
C ILE A 114 8.57 -1.08 -14.82
N PRO A 115 9.35 -2.09 -15.25
CA PRO A 115 10.79 -1.92 -15.46
C PRO A 115 11.15 -0.95 -16.60
N GLU A 116 10.30 -0.82 -17.61
CA GLU A 116 10.48 0.13 -18.71
C GLU A 116 10.17 1.56 -18.24
N ALA A 117 9.04 1.73 -17.55
CA ALA A 117 8.67 3.02 -16.95
C ALA A 117 9.73 3.51 -15.95
N GLU A 118 10.30 2.61 -15.13
CA GLU A 118 11.38 2.94 -14.19
C GLU A 118 12.60 3.53 -14.90
N ARG A 119 13.06 2.86 -15.97
CA ARG A 119 14.25 3.26 -16.72
C ARG A 119 14.07 4.58 -17.44
N GLU A 120 12.90 4.77 -18.06
CA GLU A 120 12.67 5.92 -18.93
C GLU A 120 12.18 7.16 -18.19
N SER A 121 11.36 7.00 -17.14
CA SER A 121 10.46 8.07 -16.71
C SER A 121 10.26 8.25 -15.19
N LEU A 122 10.79 7.39 -14.32
CA LEU A 122 10.50 7.45 -12.87
C LEU A 122 11.73 7.76 -12.01
N ALA A 123 11.52 8.46 -10.91
CA ALA A 123 12.53 8.81 -9.91
C ALA A 123 12.73 7.72 -8.85
N GLY A 124 11.74 6.84 -8.72
CA GLY A 124 11.75 5.70 -7.82
C GLY A 124 10.48 4.89 -8.00
N VAL A 125 10.58 3.60 -7.68
CA VAL A 125 9.51 2.62 -7.79
C VAL A 125 9.46 1.80 -6.52
N GLY A 126 8.30 1.79 -5.88
CA GLY A 126 7.93 0.81 -4.86
C GLY A 126 6.88 -0.13 -5.42
N ALA A 127 7.12 -1.44 -5.33
CA ALA A 127 6.20 -2.46 -5.81
C ALA A 127 5.85 -3.43 -4.67
N GLN A 128 4.57 -3.45 -4.32
CA GLN A 128 3.99 -4.29 -3.27
C GLN A 128 3.23 -5.45 -3.88
N TYR A 129 3.39 -6.62 -3.27
CA TYR A 129 2.72 -7.85 -3.63
C TYR A 129 2.02 -8.41 -2.39
N ASP A 130 0.71 -8.58 -2.48
CA ASP A 130 -0.19 -8.84 -1.35
C ASP A 130 0.00 -7.81 -0.23
N SER A 131 0.41 -8.23 0.97
CA SER A 131 0.54 -7.35 2.15
C SER A 131 1.95 -6.78 2.37
N GLU A 132 2.93 -7.06 1.52
CA GLU A 132 4.35 -6.72 1.76
C GLU A 132 5.05 -6.11 0.53
N LEU A 133 5.97 -5.17 0.77
CA LEU A 133 6.78 -4.57 -0.29
C LEU A 133 7.85 -5.57 -0.76
N VAL A 134 7.86 -5.89 -2.06
CA VAL A 134 8.78 -6.89 -2.65
C VAL A 134 9.92 -6.24 -3.41
N TYR A 135 9.74 -5.00 -3.88
CA TYR A 135 10.76 -4.24 -4.57
C TYR A 135 10.69 -2.75 -4.23
N HIS A 136 11.84 -2.14 -4.01
CA HIS A 136 11.97 -0.72 -3.74
C HIS A 136 13.28 -0.18 -4.31
N ASN A 137 13.18 0.84 -5.15
CA ASN A 137 14.34 1.56 -5.68
C ASN A 137 14.07 3.05 -5.80
N VAL A 138 15.05 3.86 -5.44
CA VAL A 138 15.02 5.33 -5.59
C VAL A 138 16.31 5.72 -6.30
N LYS A 139 16.21 6.58 -7.31
CA LYS A 139 17.40 7.08 -8.00
C LYS A 139 18.30 7.83 -7.02
N ASP A 140 19.60 7.57 -7.07
CA ASP A 140 20.59 8.20 -6.19
C ASP A 140 20.46 9.73 -6.19
N GLU A 141 20.21 10.33 -7.36
CA GLU A 141 20.00 11.79 -7.53
C GLU A 141 18.84 12.36 -6.71
N VAL A 142 17.82 11.56 -6.40
CA VAL A 142 16.64 11.94 -5.61
C VAL A 142 16.94 11.75 -4.12
N ALA A 143 17.60 10.65 -3.77
CA ALA A 143 18.06 10.40 -2.41
C ALA A 143 19.09 11.46 -1.94
N GLU A 144 19.98 11.91 -2.82
CA GLU A 144 20.96 12.99 -2.56
C GLU A 144 20.31 14.33 -2.23
N GLN A 145 19.07 14.57 -2.70
CA GLN A 145 18.28 15.76 -2.35
C GLN A 145 17.62 15.64 -0.97
N GLY A 146 17.82 14.52 -0.26
CA GLY A 146 17.22 14.24 1.04
C GLY A 146 15.77 13.75 0.95
N VAL A 147 15.25 13.46 -0.25
CA VAL A 147 13.95 12.84 -0.42
C VAL A 147 14.01 11.43 0.13
N VAL A 148 13.01 11.08 0.94
CA VAL A 148 12.86 9.73 1.47
C VAL A 148 11.65 9.11 0.81
N TYR A 149 11.88 7.97 0.16
CA TYR A 149 10.83 7.07 -0.27
C TYR A 149 11.21 5.69 0.27
N THR A 150 10.30 5.04 1.00
CA THR A 150 10.51 3.71 1.61
C THR A 150 9.14 3.09 1.95
N ASP A 151 9.11 1.84 2.41
CA ASP A 151 7.89 1.21 2.95
C ASP A 151 7.49 1.82 4.31
N MET A 152 6.21 1.67 4.65
CA MET A 152 5.68 2.17 5.91
C MET A 152 6.32 1.50 7.14
N GLU A 153 6.69 0.24 7.07
CA GLU A 153 7.29 -0.51 8.18
C GLU A 153 8.68 0.00 8.53
N SER A 154 9.50 0.26 7.51
CA SER A 154 10.80 0.92 7.62
C SER A 154 10.66 2.33 8.17
N ALA A 155 9.66 3.10 7.73
CA ALA A 155 9.41 4.44 8.26
C ALA A 155 8.94 4.41 9.72
N LEU A 156 8.12 3.43 10.09
CA LEU A 156 7.53 3.26 11.42
C LEU A 156 8.57 2.95 12.51
N THR A 157 9.67 2.28 12.14
CA THR A 157 10.71 1.84 13.07
C THR A 157 12.06 2.53 12.85
N GLY A 158 12.20 3.28 11.76
CA GLY A 158 13.42 3.94 11.34
C GLY A 158 13.55 5.41 11.80
N PRO A 159 14.36 6.20 11.08
CA PRO A 159 14.68 7.58 11.46
C PRO A 159 13.47 8.53 11.54
N TYR A 160 12.36 8.19 10.88
CA TYR A 160 11.15 9.01 10.81
C TYR A 160 10.02 8.50 11.72
N ALA A 161 10.30 7.54 12.61
CA ALA A 161 9.29 6.91 13.47
C ALA A 161 8.46 7.92 14.29
N ASP A 162 9.09 8.97 14.82
CA ASP A 162 8.40 10.01 15.60
C ASP A 162 7.44 10.82 14.71
N LEU A 163 7.88 11.18 13.50
CA LEU A 163 7.06 11.90 12.53
C LEU A 163 5.88 11.05 12.06
N VAL A 164 6.12 9.76 11.76
CA VAL A 164 5.06 8.81 11.44
C VAL A 164 4.07 8.74 12.59
N LYS A 165 4.53 8.58 13.83
CA LYS A 165 3.64 8.52 15.00
C LYS A 165 2.78 9.76 15.18
N GLU A 166 3.31 10.95 14.88
CA GLU A 166 2.56 12.21 14.99
C GLU A 166 1.49 12.36 13.89
N THR A 167 1.79 11.86 12.68
CA THR A 167 0.99 12.12 11.48
C THR A 167 0.11 10.93 11.05
N PHE A 168 0.36 9.73 11.55
CA PHE A 168 -0.34 8.51 11.17
C PHE A 168 -1.85 8.64 11.40
N MET A 169 -2.63 8.50 10.32
CA MET A 169 -4.09 8.67 10.34
C MET A 169 -4.56 10.01 10.96
N HIS A 170 -3.76 11.07 10.86
CA HIS A 170 -4.14 12.39 11.36
C HIS A 170 -5.22 13.05 10.49
N LEU A 171 -5.03 13.00 9.16
CA LEU A 171 -5.97 13.59 8.19
C LEU A 171 -7.21 12.72 7.95
N VAL A 172 -7.07 11.41 8.10
CA VAL A 172 -8.15 10.43 7.99
C VAL A 172 -8.18 9.62 9.30
N PRO A 173 -8.74 10.17 10.39
CA PRO A 173 -8.82 9.49 11.66
C PRO A 173 -9.74 8.26 11.59
N PRO A 174 -9.53 7.25 12.46
CA PRO A 174 -10.33 6.02 12.45
C PRO A 174 -11.82 6.27 12.75
N THR A 175 -12.18 7.43 13.29
CA THR A 175 -13.58 7.81 13.57
C THR A 175 -14.32 8.36 12.37
N ASP A 176 -13.64 8.68 11.26
CA ASP A 176 -14.28 9.25 10.08
C ASP A 176 -15.18 8.26 9.36
N HIS A 177 -14.80 6.98 9.35
CA HIS A 177 -15.55 5.94 8.66
C HIS A 177 -15.28 4.55 9.24
N LYS A 178 -16.27 3.64 9.14
CA LYS A 178 -16.11 2.24 9.56
C LYS A 178 -14.90 1.58 8.89
N PHE A 179 -14.72 1.76 7.59
CA PHE A 179 -13.56 1.21 6.87
C PHE A 179 -12.24 1.94 7.14
N ALA A 180 -12.26 3.21 7.60
CA ALA A 180 -11.06 3.86 8.10
C ALA A 180 -10.60 3.23 9.42
N ALA A 181 -11.54 2.90 10.31
CA ALA A 181 -11.26 2.12 11.52
C ALA A 181 -10.75 0.71 11.20
N LEU A 182 -11.36 0.03 10.20
CA LEU A 182 -10.87 -1.25 9.72
C LEU A 182 -9.41 -1.13 9.26
N HIS A 183 -9.13 -0.17 8.37
CA HIS A 183 -7.79 0.11 7.87
C HIS A 183 -6.79 0.32 9.01
N GLY A 184 -7.10 1.21 9.95
CA GLY A 184 -6.22 1.46 11.10
C GLY A 184 -5.93 0.23 11.96
N ALA A 185 -6.83 -0.76 11.97
CA ALA A 185 -6.62 -2.02 12.68
C ALA A 185 -5.69 -2.97 11.92
N VAL A 186 -5.90 -3.14 10.60
CA VAL A 186 -5.28 -4.23 9.83
C VAL A 186 -4.29 -3.80 8.75
N TRP A 187 -3.98 -2.51 8.63
CA TRP A 187 -3.07 -2.02 7.58
C TRP A 187 -1.77 -2.82 7.50
N SER A 188 -1.31 -3.04 6.27
CA SER A 188 -0.11 -3.81 5.96
C SER A 188 0.51 -3.32 4.66
N GLY A 189 1.80 -3.00 4.70
CA GLY A 189 2.50 -2.38 3.59
C GLY A 189 2.05 -0.94 3.36
N GLY A 190 2.31 -0.46 2.16
CA GLY A 190 2.14 0.94 1.77
C GLY A 190 3.46 1.69 1.64
N SER A 191 3.34 2.99 1.37
CA SER A 191 4.46 3.85 1.04
C SER A 191 4.61 5.00 2.03
N PHE A 192 5.84 5.26 2.48
CA PHE A 192 6.20 6.49 3.17
C PHE A 192 7.05 7.37 2.26
N VAL A 193 6.61 8.61 2.06
CA VAL A 193 7.35 9.61 1.30
C VAL A 193 7.53 10.88 2.13
N TYR A 194 8.76 11.36 2.24
CA TYR A 194 9.08 12.66 2.81
C TYR A 194 9.90 13.50 1.82
N VAL A 195 9.44 14.71 1.54
CA VAL A 195 10.12 15.67 0.65
C VAL A 195 10.55 16.90 1.48
N PRO A 196 11.86 17.17 1.63
CA PRO A 196 12.36 18.26 2.45
C PRO A 196 12.00 19.66 1.93
N LYS A 197 12.06 20.65 2.81
CA LYS A 197 11.80 22.06 2.51
C LYS A 197 12.51 22.55 1.25
N GLY A 198 11.77 23.12 0.31
CA GLY A 198 12.28 23.71 -0.93
C GLY A 198 12.77 22.71 -1.99
N VAL A 199 12.61 21.40 -1.77
CA VAL A 199 13.01 20.37 -2.75
C VAL A 199 11.89 20.14 -3.76
N HIS A 200 12.24 20.21 -5.04
CA HIS A 200 11.30 19.93 -6.15
C HIS A 200 11.70 18.63 -6.84
N VAL A 201 10.90 17.58 -6.65
CA VAL A 201 11.16 16.26 -7.25
C VAL A 201 10.71 16.29 -8.72
N LYS A 202 11.66 16.50 -9.63
CA LYS A 202 11.39 16.73 -11.06
C LYS A 202 10.79 15.53 -11.80
N ILE A 203 11.08 14.33 -11.32
CA ILE A 203 10.63 13.09 -11.94
C ILE A 203 9.63 12.44 -10.97
N PRO A 204 8.49 11.91 -11.43
CA PRO A 204 7.50 11.32 -10.53
C PRO A 204 8.03 10.11 -9.75
N LEU A 205 7.55 9.96 -8.51
CA LEU A 205 7.64 8.71 -7.76
C LEU A 205 6.41 7.86 -8.07
N GLN A 206 6.58 6.54 -8.15
CA GLN A 206 5.46 5.64 -8.39
C GLN A 206 5.43 4.49 -7.38
N SER A 207 4.25 4.24 -6.82
CA SER A 207 3.95 3.03 -6.06
C SER A 207 2.94 2.16 -6.81
N TYR A 208 3.22 0.87 -6.92
CA TYR A 208 2.35 -0.09 -7.56
C TYR A 208 2.02 -1.24 -6.61
N PHE A 209 0.73 -1.54 -6.50
CA PHE A 209 0.21 -2.57 -5.64
C PHE A 209 -0.44 -3.69 -6.46
N ARG A 210 -0.10 -4.93 -6.12
CA ARG A 210 -0.73 -6.11 -6.71
C ARG A 210 -1.24 -7.05 -5.63
N LEU A 211 -2.53 -7.37 -5.69
CA LEU A 211 -3.14 -8.41 -4.89
C LEU A 211 -3.32 -9.66 -5.74
N ASN A 212 -2.83 -10.82 -5.29
CA ASN A 212 -3.05 -12.09 -5.98
C ASN A 212 -3.74 -13.14 -5.10
N ALA A 213 -3.57 -13.06 -3.78
CA ALA A 213 -4.15 -14.05 -2.86
C ALA A 213 -5.70 -13.99 -2.85
N ALA A 214 -6.35 -15.04 -3.36
CA ALA A 214 -7.80 -15.14 -3.39
C ALA A 214 -8.42 -15.06 -1.98
N GLY A 215 -9.41 -14.17 -1.80
CA GLY A 215 -10.12 -13.96 -0.53
C GLY A 215 -9.32 -13.16 0.52
N ALA A 216 -8.18 -12.59 0.13
CA ALA A 216 -7.46 -11.60 0.93
C ALA A 216 -7.99 -10.19 0.67
N GLY A 217 -7.90 -9.32 1.68
CA GLY A 217 -8.12 -7.88 1.52
C GLY A 217 -6.79 -7.15 1.46
N GLN A 218 -6.74 -6.07 0.68
CA GLN A 218 -5.60 -5.17 0.62
C GLN A 218 -5.85 -3.95 1.51
N PHE A 219 -4.87 -3.59 2.35
CA PHE A 219 -4.97 -2.51 3.33
C PHE A 219 -3.66 -1.72 3.38
N GLU A 220 -3.25 -1.15 2.25
CA GLU A 220 -2.06 -0.32 2.13
C GLU A 220 -2.22 1.04 2.81
N HIS A 221 -1.19 1.50 3.52
CA HIS A 221 -1.16 2.85 4.09
C HIS A 221 -0.13 3.70 3.36
N THR A 222 -0.57 4.68 2.58
CA THR A 222 0.34 5.65 1.94
C THR A 222 0.38 6.94 2.77
N LEU A 223 1.55 7.31 3.29
CA LEU A 223 1.80 8.54 4.03
C LEU A 223 2.82 9.40 3.28
N ILE A 224 2.38 10.55 2.79
CA ILE A 224 3.19 11.49 2.02
C ILE A 224 3.26 12.80 2.79
N ILE A 225 4.48 13.26 3.09
CA ILE A 225 4.77 14.51 3.78
C ILE A 225 5.63 15.37 2.86
N VAL A 226 5.04 16.49 2.41
CA VAL A 226 5.71 17.47 1.55
C VAL A 226 5.90 18.74 2.36
N ASP A 227 7.14 19.08 2.66
CA ASP A 227 7.48 20.22 3.51
C ASP A 227 7.36 21.57 2.75
N GLU A 228 7.54 22.68 3.44
CA GLU A 228 7.29 24.03 2.94
C GLU A 228 8.02 24.31 1.61
N GLY A 229 7.29 24.76 0.60
CA GLY A 229 7.87 25.08 -0.71
C GLY A 229 8.46 23.88 -1.46
N ALA A 230 8.22 22.66 -0.99
CA ALA A 230 8.58 21.44 -1.70
C ALA A 230 7.50 21.03 -2.70
N ASP A 231 7.86 20.19 -3.67
CA ASP A 231 6.95 19.72 -4.73
C ASP A 231 7.22 18.26 -5.06
N LEU A 232 6.14 17.51 -5.25
CA LEU A 232 6.17 16.09 -5.57
C LEU A 232 5.04 15.74 -6.53
N HIS A 233 5.37 14.96 -7.56
CA HIS A 233 4.40 14.18 -8.31
C HIS A 233 4.48 12.72 -7.86
N PHE A 234 3.41 12.21 -7.25
CA PHE A 234 3.29 10.82 -6.83
C PHE A 234 2.21 10.11 -7.65
N ILE A 235 2.52 8.92 -8.16
CA ILE A 235 1.63 8.08 -8.96
C ILE A 235 1.37 6.79 -8.18
N GLU A 236 0.10 6.46 -7.99
CA GLU A 236 -0.31 5.21 -7.36
C GLU A 236 -1.10 4.36 -8.36
N GLY A 237 -0.78 3.06 -8.44
CA GLY A 237 -1.50 2.10 -9.27
C GLY A 237 -1.80 0.83 -8.48
N CYS A 238 -2.98 0.25 -8.70
CA CYS A 238 -3.38 -1.03 -8.11
C CYS A 238 -3.92 -1.97 -9.19
N SER A 239 -3.56 -3.25 -9.12
CA SER A 239 -4.18 -4.31 -9.93
C SER A 239 -4.50 -5.54 -9.10
N ALA A 240 -5.68 -6.10 -9.31
CA ALA A 240 -6.09 -7.40 -8.82
C ALA A 240 -6.67 -8.23 -9.99
N PRO A 241 -6.48 -9.55 -10.00
CA PRO A 241 -7.10 -10.46 -10.97
C PRO A 241 -8.60 -10.70 -10.70
#